data_AF-A0A2E1EFG2-F1
#
_entry.id   AF-A0A2E1EFG2-F1
#
_cell.length_a   1.000
_cell.length_b   1.000
_cell.length_c   1.000
_cell.angle_alpha   90.00
_cell.angle_beta   90.00
_cell.angle_gamma   90.00
#
_symmetry.space_group_name_H-M   'P 1'
#
loop_
_entity.id
_entity.type
_entity.pdbx_description
1 polymer ?
#
loop_
_entity_poly.entity_id
_entity_poly.type
_entity_poly.pdbx_seq_one_letter_code
_entity_poly.pdbx_strand_id
1 'polypeptide(L)' 'MSLSPHYLDRDTAAFLLSARGFNRLDIECVLDLTGPVLRHGAHVWPAVAVERLAARAWWLAPSEAGLSMPEAA' A
#
# COMPACT_ATOMS: atom_id res chain seq x y z
N MET A 1 23.17 2.62 -10.75
CA MET A 1 22.50 3.82 -10.18
C MET A 1 21.93 3.40 -8.84
N SER A 2 22.55 3.80 -7.74
CA SER A 2 22.05 3.54 -6.39
C SER A 2 20.95 4.57 -6.12
N LEU A 3 19.69 4.18 -6.31
CA LEU A 3 18.54 4.96 -5.90
C LEU A 3 18.55 4.97 -4.37
N SER A 4 18.97 6.08 -3.75
CA SER A 4 18.76 6.31 -2.33
C SER A 4 17.30 5.98 -2.00
N PRO A 5 17.00 5.16 -0.97
CA PRO A 5 15.62 4.88 -0.62
C PRO A 5 14.98 6.16 -0.11
N HIS A 6 14.27 6.88 -0.98
CA HIS A 6 13.40 7.97 -0.58
C HIS A 6 12.32 7.39 0.33
N TYR A 7 12.10 8.01 1.49
CA TYR A 7 11.01 7.66 2.39
C TYR A 7 9.87 8.64 2.16
N LEU A 8 8.64 8.13 2.20
CA LEU A 8 7.42 8.88 2.04
C LEU A 8 6.75 9.00 3.41
N ASP A 9 6.27 10.18 3.76
CA ASP A 9 5.24 10.29 4.79
C ASP A 9 3.91 9.72 4.26
N ARG A 10 2.95 9.54 5.17
CA ARG A 10 1.65 8.94 4.85
C ARG A 10 0.89 9.72 3.80
N ASP A 11 0.88 11.05 3.90
CA ASP A 11 0.09 11.93 3.03
C ASP A 11 0.66 11.95 1.61
N THR A 12 1.99 12.02 1.50
CA THR A 12 2.71 11.92 0.22
C THR A 12 2.46 10.56 -0.43
N ALA A 13 2.54 9.46 0.32
CA ALA A 13 2.28 8.13 -0.22
C ALA A 13 0.82 7.98 -0.69
N ALA A 14 -0.14 8.46 0.10
CA ALA A 14 -1.56 8.44 -0.26
C ALA A 14 -1.85 9.29 -1.51
N PHE A 15 -1.25 10.47 -1.61
CA PHE A 15 -1.37 11.33 -2.80
C PHE A 15 -0.85 10.62 -4.06
N LEU A 16 0.34 10.02 -3.99
CA LEU A 16 0.94 9.31 -5.13
C LEU A 16 0.13 8.08 -5.57
N LEU A 17 -0.41 7.33 -4.63
CA LEU A 17 -1.24 6.16 -4.92
C LEU A 17 -2.61 6.56 -5.51
N SER A 18 -3.24 7.60 -4.94
CA SER A 18 -4.49 8.18 -5.46
C SER A 18 -4.32 8.68 -6.91
N ALA A 19 -3.20 9.34 -7.23
CA ALA A 19 -2.88 9.77 -8.59
C ALA A 19 -2.74 8.60 -9.59
N ARG A 20 -2.55 7.36 -9.11
CA ARG A 20 -2.51 6.14 -9.92
C ARG A 20 -3.85 5.40 -9.96
N GLY A 21 -4.91 5.97 -9.39
CA GLY A 21 -6.26 5.41 -9.40
C GLY A 21 -6.58 4.46 -8.24
N PHE A 22 -5.71 4.37 -7.23
CA PHE A 22 -6.01 3.56 -6.03
C PHE A 22 -7.10 4.26 -5.22
N ASN A 23 -8.13 3.51 -4.82
CA ASN A 23 -9.13 4.04 -3.92
C ASN A 23 -8.59 4.10 -2.47
N ARG A 24 -9.35 4.67 -1.54
CA ARG A 24 -8.92 4.82 -0.14
C ARG A 24 -8.53 3.49 0.52
N LEU A 25 -9.31 2.42 0.34
CA LEU A 25 -9.05 1.12 0.95
C LEU A 25 -7.80 0.46 0.35
N ASP A 26 -7.63 0.59 -0.96
CA ASP A 26 -6.47 0.11 -1.68
C ASP A 26 -5.18 0.78 -1.17
N ILE A 27 -5.24 2.09 -0.91
CA ILE A 27 -4.14 2.86 -0.34
C ILE A 27 -3.76 2.33 1.04
N GLU A 28 -4.73 2.21 1.95
CA GLU A 28 -4.45 1.68 3.31
C GLU A 28 -3.85 0.27 3.22
N CYS A 29 -4.39 -0.60 2.35
CA CYS A 29 -3.86 -1.94 2.14
C CYS A 29 -2.40 -1.94 1.65
N VAL A 30 -2.05 -1.09 0.68
CA VAL A 30 -0.66 -0.97 0.22
C VAL A 30 0.25 -0.47 1.34
N LEU A 31 -0.17 0.52 2.13
CA LEU A 31 0.63 1.06 3.22
C LEU A 31 0.81 0.07 4.37
N ASP A 32 -0.23 -0.69 4.72
CA ASP A 32 -0.20 -1.72 5.75
C ASP A 32 0.72 -2.88 5.34
N LEU A 33 0.59 -3.36 4.11
CA LEU A 33 1.44 -4.44 3.58
C LEU A 33 2.90 -4.01 3.38
N THR A 34 3.14 -2.73 3.11
CA THR A 34 4.51 -2.21 3.03
C THR A 34 5.17 -2.22 4.41
N GLY A 35 4.41 -1.87 5.44
CA GLY A 35 4.91 -1.68 6.80
C GLY A 35 5.68 -0.36 6.96
N PRO A 36 5.25 0.55 7.87
CA PRO A 36 6.00 1.77 8.12
C PRO A 36 7.30 1.49 8.88
N VAL A 37 8.29 2.34 8.66
CA VAL A 37 9.55 2.39 9.41
C VAL A 37 9.57 3.67 10.25
N LEU A 38 10.03 3.58 11.50
CA LEU A 38 10.20 4.75 12.35
C LEU A 38 11.51 5.49 11.99
N ARG A 39 11.41 6.75 11.53
CA ARG A 39 12.58 7.63 11.31
C ARG A 39 12.31 9.01 11.90
N HIS A 40 13.28 9.51 12.67
CA HIS A 40 13.17 10.84 13.31
C HIS A 40 11.86 11.05 14.10
N GLY A 41 11.31 9.98 14.71
CA GLY A 41 10.06 10.03 15.47
C GLY A 41 8.78 9.97 14.64
N ALA A 42 8.87 9.85 13.31
CA ALA A 42 7.73 9.73 12.42
C ALA A 42 7.71 8.37 11.71
N HIS A 43 6.50 7.84 11.47
CA HIS A 43 6.29 6.68 10.61
C HIS A 43 6.40 7.11 9.15
N VAL A 44 7.27 6.43 8.41
CA VAL A 44 7.52 6.69 7.00
C VAL A 44 7.63 5.38 6.22
N TRP A 45 7.31 5.41 4.93
CA TRP A 45 7.30 4.25 4.06
C TRP A 45 8.44 4.32 3.04
N PRO A 46 9.24 3.25 2.86
CA PRO A 46 10.23 3.23 1.79
C PRO A 46 9.53 3.32 0.42
N ALA A 47 9.82 4.35 -0.37
CA ALA A 47 9.18 4.60 -1.67
C ALA A 47 9.29 3.40 -2.61
N VAL A 48 10.47 2.76 -2.66
CA VAL A 48 10.72 1.57 -3.49
C VAL A 48 9.81 0.40 -3.09
N ALA A 49 9.51 0.25 -1.79
CA ALA A 49 8.63 -0.82 -1.33
C ALA A 49 7.17 -0.53 -1.69
N VAL A 50 6.72 0.71 -1.48
CA VAL A 50 5.39 1.19 -1.89
C VAL A 50 5.19 1.00 -3.40
N GLU A 51 6.15 1.43 -4.22
CA GLU A 51 6.10 1.25 -5.67
C GLU A 51 6.02 -0.21 -6.09
N ARG A 52 6.82 -1.08 -5.45
CA ARG A 52 6.84 -2.52 -5.73
C ARG A 52 5.54 -3.23 -5.38
N LEU A 53 4.88 -2.81 -4.29
CA LEU A 53 3.59 -3.35 -3.87
C LEU A 53 2.48 -2.82 -4.76
N ALA A 54 2.43 -1.50 -5.00
CA ALA A 54 1.46 -0.90 -5.92
C ALA A 54 1.53 -1.51 -7.33
N ALA A 55 2.73 -1.79 -7.85
CA ALA A 55 2.90 -2.46 -9.15
C ALA A 55 2.43 -3.93 -9.17
N ARG A 56 2.28 -4.57 -8.00
CA ARG A 56 1.82 -5.96 -7.84
C ARG A 56 0.40 -6.07 -7.29
N ALA A 57 -0.30 -4.95 -7.13
CA ALA A 57 -1.64 -4.91 -6.57
C ALA A 57 -2.73 -5.38 -7.57
N TRP A 58 -2.46 -6.45 -8.33
CA TRP A 58 -3.43 -7.10 -9.20
C TRP A 58 -4.62 -7.68 -8.41
N TRP A 59 -4.44 -7.88 -7.09
CA TRP A 59 -5.48 -8.33 -6.14
C TRP A 59 -6.51 -7.27 -5.77
N LEU A 60 -6.33 -5.99 -6.19
CA LEU A 60 -7.26 -4.88 -5.90
C LEU A 60 -8.23 -4.61 -7.05
N ALA A 61 -8.12 -5.32 -8.18
CA ALA A 61 -9.22 -5.36 -9.13
C ALA A 61 -10.46 -5.94 -8.41
N PRO A 62 -11.67 -5.38 -8.62
CA PRO A 62 -12.89 -5.90 -8.02
C PRO A 62 -13.17 -7.30 -8.60
N SER A 63 -12.50 -8.28 -8.01
CA SER A 63 -12.88 -9.67 -8.06
C SER A 63 -13.88 -9.78 -6.92
N GLU A 64 -15.12 -10.16 -7.21
CA GLU A 64 -16.10 -10.52 -6.18
C GLU A 64 -15.55 -11.70 -5.37
N ALA A 65 -14.67 -11.43 -4.41
CA ALA A 65 -14.23 -12.40 -3.43
C ALA A 65 -15.33 -12.48 -2.39
N GLY A 66 -16.45 -13.10 -2.78
CA GLY A 66 -17.42 -13.62 -1.84
C GLY A 66 -16.73 -14.71 -1.02
N LEU A 67 -16.20 -14.34 0.13
CA LEU A 67 -15.80 -15.31 1.15
C LEU A 67 -17.09 -15.94 1.69
N SER A 68 -17.59 -16.97 0.99
CA SER A 68 -18.63 -17.84 1.53
C SER A 68 -18.03 -18.56 2.74
N MET A 69 -18.32 -18.04 3.94
CA MET A 69 -18.07 -18.76 5.17
C MET A 69 -18.92 -20.04 5.14
N PRO A 70 -18.34 -21.25 5.30
CA PRO A 70 -19.15 -22.44 5.48
C PRO A 70 -19.95 -22.27 6.77
N GLU A 71 -21.26 -22.45 6.67
CA GLU A 71 -22.17 -22.44 7.81
C GLU A 71 -21.67 -23.49 8.81
N ALA A 72 -21.36 -23.06 10.04
CA ALA A 72 -20.87 -23.95 11.09
C ALA A 72 -21.97 -24.99 11.39
N ALA A 73 -21.62 -26.27 11.23
CA ALA A 73 -22.49 -27.43 11.44
C ALA A 73 -22.85 -27.65 12.92
#